data_AF-A0AAW5CNC7-F1
#
_entry.id   AF-A0AAW5CNC7-F1
#
_cell.length_a   1.000
_cell.length_b   1.000
_cell.length_c   1.000
_cell.angle_alpha   90.00
_cell.angle_beta   90.00
_cell.angle_gamma   90.00
#
_symmetry.space_group_name_H-M   'P 1'
#
loop_
_entity.id
_entity.type
_entity.pdbx_description
1 polymer ?
#
loop_
_entity_poly.entity_id
_entity_poly.type
_entity_poly.pdbx_seq_one_letter_code
_entity_poly.pdbx_strand_id
1 'polypeptide(L)'
;MGKLLDYIAKETQGECFASFKYCYDNMLPPNIEYEAKEDSYINMKEFAESIHDPHMRDMCPLAEKMRSVPPLFKFFLDGSRRVYKVDDIQYDKKVFPIVSGQISVSCCGREMNDDNTFQSFGKVFEEAYPVVCLPITANDEGVDNGVYFNNLCNKLNELPFIEGSGNKFGKVLFNED
;
A
#
# COMPACT_ATOMS: atom_id res chain seq x y z
N MET A 1 -7.73 20.35 -4.73
CA MET A 1 -6.82 19.89 -3.66
C MET A 1 -6.43 20.96 -2.65
N GLY A 2 -6.19 22.23 -3.02
CA GLY A 2 -5.79 23.28 -2.05
C GLY A 2 -6.65 23.33 -0.78
N LYS A 3 -7.98 23.45 -0.92
CA LYS A 3 -8.93 23.45 0.20
C LYS A 3 -8.83 22.25 1.16
N LEU A 4 -8.43 21.08 0.65
CA LEU A 4 -8.27 19.87 1.45
C LEU A 4 -6.96 19.92 2.24
N LEU A 5 -5.87 20.31 1.58
CA LEU A 5 -4.55 20.43 2.19
C LEU A 5 -4.56 21.53 3.26
N ASP A 6 -5.21 22.66 2.99
CA ASP A 6 -5.39 23.75 3.94
C ASP A 6 -6.17 23.29 5.19
N TYR A 7 -7.19 22.44 4.98
CA TYR A 7 -7.95 21.85 6.09
C TYR A 7 -7.08 20.89 6.91
N ILE A 8 -6.35 19.98 6.26
CA ILE A 8 -5.43 19.05 6.92
C ILE A 8 -4.38 19.82 7.74
N ALA A 9 -3.76 20.83 7.15
CA ALA A 9 -2.78 21.68 7.83
C ALA A 9 -3.38 22.33 9.08
N LYS A 10 -4.57 22.94 8.96
CA LYS A 10 -5.27 23.56 10.09
C LYS A 10 -5.64 22.55 11.18
N GLU A 11 -6.18 21.40 10.81
CA GLU A 11 -6.68 20.39 11.75
C GLU A 11 -5.54 19.68 12.49
N THR A 12 -4.38 19.53 11.84
CA THR A 12 -3.18 18.88 12.41
C THR A 12 -2.15 19.87 12.95
N GLN A 13 -2.45 21.16 12.96
CA GLN A 13 -1.52 22.24 13.37
C GLN A 13 -0.21 22.29 12.54
N GLY A 14 -0.24 21.82 11.30
CA GLY A 14 0.88 21.86 10.37
C GLY A 14 0.88 23.08 9.46
N GLU A 15 2.00 23.32 8.78
CA GLU A 15 2.14 24.35 7.75
C GLU A 15 2.43 23.70 6.38
N CYS A 16 1.54 23.90 5.39
CA CYS A 16 1.73 23.34 4.04
C CYS A 16 2.67 24.20 3.18
N PHE A 17 3.56 23.54 2.44
CA PHE A 17 4.48 24.16 1.50
C PHE A 17 4.20 23.67 0.10
N ALA A 18 3.97 24.61 -0.83
CA ALA A 18 3.80 24.27 -2.24
C ALA A 18 5.08 23.64 -2.79
N SER A 19 4.97 22.38 -3.19
CA SER A 19 6.10 21.56 -3.57
C SER A 19 5.85 20.81 -4.89
N PHE A 20 6.91 20.21 -5.46
CA PHE A 20 6.79 19.45 -6.69
C PHE A 20 5.95 18.19 -6.48
N LYS A 21 4.93 18.00 -7.31
CA LYS A 21 3.99 16.88 -7.26
C LYS A 21 4.37 15.84 -8.29
N TYR A 22 4.41 14.57 -7.89
CA TYR A 22 4.81 13.50 -8.79
C TYR A 22 4.15 12.17 -8.43
N CYS A 23 4.09 11.26 -9.40
CA CYS A 23 3.64 9.90 -9.23
C CYS A 23 4.85 8.99 -8.97
N TYR A 24 4.81 8.24 -7.87
CA TYR A 24 5.88 7.28 -7.53
C TYR A 24 5.95 6.11 -8.51
N ASP A 25 4.86 5.80 -9.22
CA ASP A 25 4.78 4.64 -10.11
C ASP A 25 5.33 4.92 -11.52
N ASN A 26 5.27 6.19 -11.96
CA ASN A 26 5.60 6.58 -13.34
C ASN A 26 6.90 7.39 -13.47
N MET A 27 7.38 7.98 -12.38
CA MET A 27 8.60 8.79 -12.38
C MET A 27 9.56 8.27 -11.33
N LEU A 28 10.83 8.14 -11.70
CA LEU A 28 11.89 8.04 -10.71
C LEU A 28 11.82 9.30 -9.84
N PRO A 29 11.72 9.19 -8.50
CA PRO A 29 11.74 10.36 -7.65
C PRO A 29 13.00 11.19 -7.98
N PRO A 30 12.95 12.52 -7.90
CA PRO A 30 14.16 13.32 -7.97
C PRO A 30 15.08 12.86 -6.84
N ASN A 31 16.05 12.02 -7.17
CA ASN A 31 16.93 11.39 -6.19
C ASN A 31 17.74 12.50 -5.49
N ILE A 32 17.47 12.73 -4.21
CA ILE A 32 18.45 13.29 -3.31
C ILE A 32 19.04 12.07 -2.60
N GLU A 33 20.26 11.69 -2.98
CA GLU A 33 20.99 10.61 -2.34
C GLU A 33 21.39 11.08 -0.93
N TYR A 34 20.56 10.75 0.07
CA TYR A 34 20.83 11.12 1.46
C TYR A 34 21.91 10.24 2.10
N GLU A 35 22.17 9.06 1.56
CA GLU A 35 23.24 8.17 2.01
C GLU A 35 23.89 7.48 0.80
N ALA A 36 25.22 7.32 0.86
CA ALA A 36 25.91 6.42 -0.06
C ALA A 36 25.26 5.05 0.10
N LYS A 37 24.75 4.47 -0.99
CA LYS A 37 24.27 3.09 -0.99
C LYS A 37 25.34 2.24 -0.32
N GLU A 38 25.10 1.79 0.92
CA GLU A 38 25.82 0.63 1.40
C GLU A 38 25.49 -0.44 0.37
N ASP A 39 26.52 -0.90 -0.33
CA ASP A 39 26.39 -2.07 -1.20
C ASP A 39 25.84 -3.17 -0.32
N SER A 40 24.51 -3.38 -0.38
CA SER A 40 23.85 -4.43 0.36
C SER A 40 24.32 -5.74 -0.26
N TYR A 41 25.43 -6.23 0.27
CA TYR A 41 26.05 -7.46 -0.18
C TYR A 41 25.11 -8.60 0.21
N ILE A 42 24.32 -9.06 -0.76
CA ILE A 42 23.58 -10.30 -0.61
C ILE A 42 24.63 -11.41 -0.65
N ASN A 43 24.91 -11.98 0.52
CA ASN A 43 25.81 -13.12 0.62
C ASN A 43 25.17 -14.33 -0.06
N MET A 44 25.51 -14.56 -1.33
CA MET A 44 25.02 -15.69 -2.14
C MET A 44 25.42 -17.07 -1.58
N LYS A 45 26.18 -17.14 -0.47
CA LYS A 45 26.50 -18.37 0.26
C LYS A 45 25.51 -18.69 1.37
N GLU A 46 24.63 -17.76 1.74
CA GLU A 46 23.60 -17.96 2.75
C GLU A 46 22.29 -18.33 2.07
N PHE A 47 21.96 -19.61 2.13
CA PHE A 47 20.67 -20.13 1.70
C PHE A 47 19.69 -20.02 2.88
N ALA A 48 18.48 -19.51 2.62
CA ALA A 48 17.41 -19.48 3.63
C ALA A 48 16.81 -20.88 3.92
N GLU A 49 17.31 -21.90 3.25
CA GLU A 49 16.88 -23.29 3.37
C GLU A 49 17.53 -23.93 4.61
N SER A 50 16.73 -24.61 5.44
CA SER A 50 17.29 -25.41 6.57
C SER A 50 18.07 -26.64 6.10
N ILE A 51 17.85 -27.09 4.85
CA ILE A 51 18.51 -28.22 4.22
C ILE A 51 18.85 -27.80 2.79
N HIS A 52 20.14 -27.67 2.48
CA HIS A 52 20.61 -27.40 1.13
C HIS A 52 20.89 -28.73 0.43
N ASP A 53 20.05 -29.10 -0.56
CA ASP A 53 20.32 -30.26 -1.40
C ASP A 53 21.04 -29.82 -2.68
N PRO A 54 22.34 -30.16 -2.85
CA PRO A 54 23.11 -29.74 -4.01
C PRO A 54 22.69 -30.46 -5.30
N HIS A 55 21.83 -31.48 -5.23
CA HIS A 55 21.40 -32.26 -6.39
C HIS A 55 19.99 -31.88 -6.81
N MET A 56 19.79 -31.76 -8.13
CA MET A 56 18.46 -31.57 -8.70
C MET A 56 17.60 -32.80 -8.42
N ARG A 57 16.43 -32.59 -7.82
CA ARG A 57 15.42 -33.64 -7.63
C ARG A 57 14.44 -33.65 -8.79
N ASP A 58 14.17 -34.83 -9.35
CA ASP A 58 13.09 -34.98 -10.31
C ASP A 58 11.73 -34.92 -9.60
N MET A 59 10.96 -33.87 -9.90
CA MET A 59 9.64 -33.63 -9.34
C MET A 59 8.52 -34.16 -10.23
N CYS A 60 8.82 -34.70 -11.42
CA CYS A 60 7.81 -35.22 -12.35
C CYS A 60 6.90 -36.29 -11.71
N PRO A 61 7.42 -37.30 -10.97
CA PRO A 61 6.55 -38.33 -10.38
C PRO A 61 5.57 -37.75 -9.34
N LEU A 62 6.03 -36.75 -8.57
CA LEU A 62 5.18 -36.08 -7.60
C LEU A 62 4.13 -35.20 -8.30
N ALA A 63 4.52 -34.47 -9.35
CA ALA A 63 3.60 -33.65 -10.13
C ALA A 63 2.50 -34.49 -10.79
N GLU A 64 2.84 -35.66 -11.34
CA GLU A 64 1.86 -36.60 -11.91
C GLU A 64 0.86 -37.09 -10.85
N LYS A 65 1.35 -37.45 -9.66
CA LYS A 65 0.47 -37.83 -8.54
C LYS A 65 -0.47 -36.69 -8.16
N MET A 66 0.04 -35.46 -8.08
CA MET A 66 -0.73 -34.29 -7.68
C MET A 66 -1.78 -33.86 -8.72
N ARG A 67 -1.64 -34.23 -10.00
CA ARG A 67 -2.67 -33.95 -11.03
C ARG A 67 -4.02 -34.61 -10.75
N SER A 68 -4.03 -35.73 -10.04
CA SER A 68 -5.25 -36.46 -9.68
C SER A 68 -5.92 -35.97 -8.39
N VAL A 69 -5.30 -35.02 -7.70
CA VAL A 69 -5.73 -34.52 -6.39
C VAL A 69 -6.28 -33.11 -6.57
N PRO A 70 -7.38 -32.74 -5.88
CA PRO A 70 -7.87 -31.38 -5.91
C PRO A 70 -6.78 -30.39 -5.45
N PRO A 71 -6.69 -29.24 -6.10
CA PRO A 71 -5.70 -28.22 -5.80
C PRO A 71 -5.98 -27.56 -4.46
N LEU A 72 -4.92 -27.38 -3.68
CA LEU A 72 -5.01 -26.79 -2.35
C LEU A 72 -5.34 -25.28 -2.38
N PHE A 73 -4.92 -24.58 -3.44
CA PHE A 73 -5.07 -23.13 -3.59
C PHE A 73 -6.18 -22.79 -4.60
N LYS A 74 -7.30 -22.30 -4.07
CA LYS A 74 -8.48 -21.86 -4.84
C LYS A 74 -8.54 -20.34 -5.02
N PHE A 75 -8.15 -19.61 -3.98
CA PHE A 75 -8.28 -18.16 -3.88
C PHE A 75 -6.90 -17.49 -3.91
N PHE A 76 -6.82 -16.39 -4.64
CA PHE A 76 -5.61 -15.63 -4.90
C PHE A 76 -5.91 -14.18 -4.56
N LEU A 77 -5.31 -13.72 -3.47
CA LEU A 77 -5.40 -12.34 -3.02
C LEU A 77 -4.21 -11.58 -3.60
N ASP A 78 -4.50 -10.52 -4.33
CA ASP A 78 -3.49 -9.59 -4.83
C ASP A 78 -3.99 -8.16 -4.66
N GLY A 79 -3.07 -7.20 -4.75
CA GLY A 79 -3.37 -5.80 -4.61
C GLY A 79 -2.57 -4.95 -5.58
N SER A 80 -3.16 -3.83 -5.97
CA SER A 80 -2.48 -2.78 -6.71
C SER A 80 -2.61 -1.47 -5.95
N ARG A 81 -1.62 -0.60 -6.14
CA ARG A 81 -1.65 0.74 -5.59
C ARG A 81 -1.26 1.74 -6.66
N ARG A 82 -1.73 2.96 -6.48
CA ARG A 82 -1.26 4.11 -7.23
C ARG A 82 -0.98 5.25 -6.28
N VAL A 83 0.23 5.78 -6.30
CA VAL A 83 0.72 6.68 -5.24
C VAL A 83 1.31 7.96 -5.81
N TYR A 84 0.93 9.08 -5.20
CA TYR A 84 1.33 10.42 -5.59
C TYR A 84 1.83 11.19 -4.37
N LYS A 85 2.96 11.88 -4.54
CA LYS A 85 3.35 12.97 -3.65
C LYS A 85 2.52 14.19 -4.04
N VAL A 86 1.65 14.65 -3.15
CA VAL A 86 0.67 15.70 -3.46
C VAL A 86 1.04 17.07 -2.91
N ASP A 87 1.77 17.13 -1.79
CA ASP A 87 2.43 18.34 -1.30
C ASP A 87 3.42 18.01 -0.18
N ASP A 88 3.99 19.02 0.47
CA ASP A 88 4.77 18.89 1.70
C ASP A 88 4.07 19.62 2.86
N ILE A 89 4.28 19.13 4.09
CA ILE A 89 3.77 19.70 5.34
C ILE A 89 4.89 19.75 6.39
N GLN A 90 4.91 20.81 7.19
CA GLN A 90 5.93 21.00 8.22
C GLN A 90 5.34 20.89 9.61
N TYR A 91 6.06 20.16 10.47
CA TYR A 91 5.87 20.11 11.92
C TYR A 91 7.23 20.31 12.58
N ASP A 92 7.31 21.17 13.61
CA ASP A 92 8.56 21.42 14.35
C ASP A 92 9.79 21.68 13.47
N LYS A 93 9.61 22.45 12.39
CA LYS A 93 10.65 22.79 11.39
C LYS A 93 11.19 21.59 10.59
N LYS A 94 10.58 20.41 10.71
CA LYS A 94 10.82 19.25 9.85
C LYS A 94 9.74 19.18 8.78
N VAL A 95 10.15 18.94 7.53
CA VAL A 95 9.25 18.89 6.37
C VAL A 95 9.02 17.43 5.98
N PHE A 96 7.77 17.07 5.80
CA PHE A 96 7.31 15.73 5.47
C PHE A 96 6.45 15.75 4.21
N PRO A 97 6.51 14.72 3.35
CA PRO A 97 5.64 14.63 2.19
C PRO A 97 4.22 14.24 2.60
N ILE A 98 3.23 14.96 2.09
CA ILE A 98 1.86 14.47 2.02
C ILE A 98 1.75 13.56 0.81
N VAL A 99 1.40 12.31 1.06
CA VAL A 99 1.23 11.29 0.02
C VAL A 99 -0.23 10.93 -0.09
N SER A 100 -0.76 10.83 -1.31
CA SER A 100 -2.14 10.38 -1.54
C SER A 100 -2.18 9.42 -2.70
N GLY A 101 -3.19 8.55 -2.70
CA GLY A 101 -3.27 7.50 -3.69
C GLY A 101 -4.55 6.70 -3.58
N GLN A 102 -4.56 5.59 -4.29
CA GLN A 102 -5.59 4.58 -4.19
C GLN A 102 -4.93 3.24 -3.94
N ILE A 103 -5.49 2.48 -3.00
CA ILE A 103 -5.12 1.10 -2.74
C ILE A 103 -6.31 0.24 -3.15
N SER A 104 -6.08 -0.73 -4.01
CA SER A 104 -7.07 -1.72 -4.39
C SER A 104 -6.58 -3.12 -4.01
N VAL A 105 -7.45 -3.89 -3.38
CA VAL A 105 -7.20 -5.29 -3.03
C VAL A 105 -8.28 -6.12 -3.70
N SER A 106 -7.90 -7.20 -4.37
CA SER A 106 -8.81 -8.07 -5.10
C SER A 106 -8.51 -9.52 -4.81
N CYS A 107 -9.56 -10.31 -4.65
CA CYS A 107 -9.47 -11.76 -4.60
C CYS A 107 -10.05 -12.34 -5.87
N CYS A 108 -9.23 -13.13 -6.56
CA CYS A 108 -9.64 -13.95 -7.67
C CYS A 108 -9.73 -15.40 -7.21
N GLY A 109 -10.74 -16.11 -7.68
CA GLY A 109 -10.94 -17.52 -7.40
C GLY A 109 -11.02 -18.30 -8.70
N ARG A 110 -10.64 -19.57 -8.65
CA ARG A 110 -10.92 -20.52 -9.74
C ARG A 110 -11.63 -21.73 -9.18
N GLU A 111 -12.68 -22.16 -9.84
CA GLU A 111 -13.38 -23.39 -9.45
C GLU A 111 -12.79 -24.58 -10.20
N MET A 112 -12.82 -25.73 -9.54
CA MET A 112 -12.38 -26.98 -10.14
C MET A 112 -13.58 -27.66 -10.79
N ASN A 113 -13.37 -28.19 -12.00
CA ASN A 113 -14.33 -29.02 -12.69
C ASN A 113 -14.28 -30.47 -12.15
N ASP A 114 -15.28 -31.28 -12.51
CA ASP A 114 -15.35 -32.69 -12.11
C ASP A 114 -14.18 -33.56 -12.64
N ASP A 115 -13.48 -33.09 -13.68
CA ASP A 115 -12.30 -33.73 -14.27
C ASP A 115 -10.95 -33.26 -13.67
N ASN A 116 -11.00 -32.57 -12.52
CA ASN A 116 -9.85 -31.96 -11.85
C ASN A 116 -9.11 -30.88 -12.67
N THR A 117 -9.75 -30.33 -13.72
CA THR A 117 -9.25 -29.13 -14.42
C THR A 117 -9.78 -27.84 -13.78
N PHE A 118 -9.16 -26.71 -14.09
CA PHE A 118 -9.57 -25.40 -13.58
C PHE A 118 -10.44 -24.64 -14.57
N GLN A 119 -11.48 -24.01 -14.07
CA GLN A 119 -12.13 -22.91 -14.77
C GLN A 119 -11.23 -21.67 -14.80
N SER A 120 -11.53 -20.74 -15.72
CA SER A 120 -10.93 -19.41 -15.74
C SER A 120 -11.13 -18.70 -14.40
N PHE A 121 -10.18 -17.83 -14.06
CA PHE A 121 -10.30 -16.99 -12.87
C PHE A 121 -11.56 -16.12 -12.93
N GLY A 122 -12.33 -16.14 -11.85
CA GLY A 122 -13.44 -15.24 -11.60
C GLY A 122 -13.09 -14.25 -10.49
N LYS A 123 -13.60 -13.02 -10.60
CA LYS A 123 -13.56 -12.04 -9.51
C LYS A 123 -14.44 -12.53 -8.37
N VAL A 124 -13.86 -12.72 -7.19
CA VAL A 124 -14.58 -13.10 -5.97
C VAL A 124 -14.91 -11.84 -5.18
N PHE A 125 -13.94 -10.95 -5.05
CA PHE A 125 -14.03 -9.76 -4.22
C PHE A 125 -13.08 -8.68 -4.72
N GLU A 126 -13.46 -7.41 -4.54
CA GLU A 126 -12.61 -6.27 -4.81
C GLU A 126 -13.02 -5.12 -3.89
N GLU A 127 -12.03 -4.49 -3.29
CA GLU A 127 -12.17 -3.24 -2.56
C GLU A 127 -11.14 -2.24 -3.07
N ALA A 128 -11.54 -0.98 -3.14
CA ALA A 128 -10.71 0.12 -3.58
C ALA A 128 -10.91 1.32 -2.67
N TYR A 129 -9.80 1.84 -2.16
CA TYR A 129 -9.78 2.88 -1.14
C TYR A 129 -8.93 4.06 -1.61
N PRO A 130 -9.53 5.24 -1.82
CA PRO A 130 -8.80 6.49 -1.85
C PRO A 130 -8.20 6.74 -0.46
N VAL A 131 -6.90 7.03 -0.40
CA VAL A 131 -6.17 7.23 0.85
C VAL A 131 -5.30 8.47 0.79
N VAL A 132 -5.04 9.03 1.96
CA VAL A 132 -4.00 10.04 2.20
C VAL A 132 -3.13 9.58 3.34
N CYS A 133 -1.83 9.80 3.26
CA CYS A 133 -0.84 9.45 4.26
C CYS A 133 -0.19 10.72 4.78
N LEU A 134 -0.08 10.81 6.11
CA LEU A 134 0.52 11.93 6.84
C LEU A 134 1.62 11.39 7.77
N PRO A 135 2.64 12.19 8.11
CA PRO A 135 3.63 11.76 9.10
C PRO A 135 2.95 11.51 10.45
N ILE A 136 3.48 10.57 11.23
CA ILE A 136 2.99 10.28 12.59
C ILE A 136 2.98 11.52 13.49
N THR A 137 3.90 12.46 13.26
CA THR A 137 4.00 13.75 13.97
C THR A 137 2.79 14.66 13.78
N ALA A 138 1.92 14.39 12.81
CA ALA A 138 0.64 15.09 12.66
C ALA A 138 -0.29 14.86 13.85
N ASN A 139 -0.08 13.79 14.62
CA ASN A 139 -0.74 13.55 15.90
C ASN A 139 0.17 14.00 17.05
N ASP A 140 0.04 15.26 17.46
CA ASP A 140 0.77 15.81 18.62
C ASP A 140 0.02 15.60 19.95
N GLU A 141 -1.24 15.15 19.90
CA GLU A 141 -2.16 15.09 21.03
C GLU A 141 -1.88 13.91 21.98
N GLY A 142 -0.95 13.02 21.62
CA GLY A 142 -0.63 11.82 22.39
C GLY A 142 -1.77 10.77 22.42
N VAL A 143 -2.74 10.91 21.52
CA VAL A 143 -3.83 9.95 21.31
C VAL A 143 -3.30 8.74 20.54
N ASP A 144 -3.95 7.58 20.67
CA ASP A 144 -3.66 6.44 19.79
C ASP A 144 -3.76 6.84 18.31
N ASN A 145 -2.71 6.54 17.53
CA ASN A 145 -2.63 6.94 16.12
C ASN A 145 -3.81 6.38 15.30
N GLY A 146 -4.21 5.13 15.55
CA GLY A 146 -5.34 4.54 14.86
C GLY A 146 -6.63 5.32 15.10
N VAL A 147 -6.89 5.70 16.35
CA VAL A 147 -8.06 6.54 16.70
C VAL A 147 -7.96 7.94 16.09
N TYR A 148 -6.82 8.61 16.24
CA TYR A 148 -6.61 9.97 15.74
C TYR A 148 -6.82 10.07 14.22
N PHE A 149 -6.12 9.24 13.44
CA PHE A 149 -6.21 9.30 11.98
C PHE A 149 -7.55 8.79 11.43
N ASN A 150 -8.24 7.87 12.13
CA ASN A 150 -9.61 7.51 11.78
C ASN A 150 -10.59 8.67 12.01
N ASN A 151 -10.45 9.42 13.11
CA ASN A 151 -11.26 10.61 13.37
C ASN A 151 -10.99 11.70 12.33
N LEU A 152 -9.73 11.92 11.97
CA LEU A 152 -9.37 12.84 10.88
C LEU A 152 -10.02 12.38 9.56
N CYS A 153 -9.97 11.09 9.22
CA CYS A 153 -10.64 10.54 8.04
C CYS A 153 -12.14 10.85 8.02
N ASN A 154 -12.83 10.71 9.15
CA ASN A 154 -14.25 11.04 9.28
C ASN A 154 -14.49 12.53 9.01
N LYS A 155 -13.72 13.42 9.67
CA LYS A 155 -13.80 14.87 9.47
C LYS A 155 -13.56 15.28 8.00
N LEU A 156 -12.57 14.66 7.33
CA LEU A 156 -12.31 14.92 5.92
C LEU A 156 -13.48 14.52 5.02
N ASN A 157 -14.14 13.40 5.34
CA ASN A 157 -15.29 12.90 4.59
C ASN A 157 -16.57 13.72 4.82
N GLU A 158 -16.67 14.42 5.96
CA GLU A 158 -17.76 15.35 6.30
C GLU A 158 -17.61 16.73 5.62
N LEU A 159 -16.50 16.99 4.92
CA LEU A 159 -16.32 18.25 4.20
C LEU A 159 -17.33 18.36 3.05
N PRO A 160 -18.05 19.50 2.89
CA PRO A 160 -19.15 19.61 1.91
C PRO A 160 -18.75 19.32 0.46
N PHE A 161 -17.50 19.62 0.08
CA PHE A 161 -17.00 19.37 -1.26
C PHE A 161 -16.57 17.92 -1.51
N ILE A 162 -16.34 17.13 -0.44
CA ILE A 162 -16.11 15.70 -0.55
C ILE A 162 -17.44 14.97 -0.57
N GLU A 163 -18.32 15.26 0.39
CA GLU A 163 -19.67 14.70 0.47
C GLU A 163 -20.45 14.93 -0.84
N GLY A 164 -20.45 16.17 -1.36
CA GLY A 164 -21.12 16.52 -2.60
C GLY A 164 -20.50 15.92 -3.87
N SER A 165 -19.32 15.31 -3.79
CA SER A 165 -18.64 14.69 -4.94
C SER A 165 -18.95 13.21 -5.12
N GLY A 166 -19.57 12.56 -4.12
CA GLY A 166 -19.77 11.11 -4.09
C GLY A 166 -18.50 10.30 -3.85
N ASN A 167 -17.36 10.95 -3.61
CA ASN A 167 -16.10 10.30 -3.24
C ASN A 167 -15.94 10.25 -1.71
N LYS A 168 -15.24 9.24 -1.22
CA LYS A 168 -14.91 9.09 0.19
C LYS A 168 -13.47 8.57 0.34
N PHE A 169 -12.72 9.14 1.27
CA PHE A 169 -11.49 8.54 1.75
C PHE A 169 -11.81 7.28 2.53
N GLY A 170 -11.19 6.16 2.14
CA GLY A 170 -11.27 4.91 2.87
C GLY A 170 -10.49 4.97 4.17
N LYS A 171 -9.32 5.64 4.15
CA LYS A 171 -8.43 5.75 5.31
C LYS A 171 -7.49 6.93 5.20
N VAL A 172 -7.16 7.52 6.35
CA VAL A 172 -5.96 8.33 6.53
C VAL A 172 -4.89 7.41 7.14
N LEU A 173 -3.83 7.18 6.38
CA LEU A 173 -2.67 6.38 6.78
C LEU A 173 -1.64 7.27 7.48
N PHE A 174 -0.75 6.64 8.22
CA PHE A 174 0.40 7.29 8.82
C PHE A 174 1.64 6.45 8.61
N ASN A 175 2.79 7.11 8.43
CA ASN A 175 4.09 6.48 8.38
C ASN A 175 4.85 6.76 9.69
N GLU A 176 5.47 5.70 10.22
CA GLU A 176 6.49 5.83 11.26
C GLU A 176 7.78 6.35 10.61
N ASP A 177 8.51 7.20 11.33
CA ASP A 177 9.76 7.82 10.86
C ASP A 177 10.86 6.79 10.56
#